data_AF-A0A3D0RDR4-F1
#
_entry.id   AF-A0A3D0RDR4-F1
#
_cell.length_a   1.000
_cell.length_b   1.000
_cell.length_c   1.000
_cell.angle_alpha   90.00
_cell.angle_beta   90.00
_cell.angle_gamma   90.00
#
_symmetry.space_group_name_H-M   'P 1'
#
loop_
_entity.id
_entity.type
_entity.pdbx_description
1 polymer ?
#
loop_
_entity_poly.entity_id
_entity_poly.type
_entity_poly.pdbx_seq_one_letter_code
_entity_poly.pdbx_strand_id
1 'polypeptide(L)'
;ARHLQVFILGSAVVGIAGAMLTTLDGQFTPTSYQPLRFTFLIWVMVIIGGSGNNLGAVLGGFVIWFFWIEAEPVGLWLIELITSGMAQNSPLRAHLLDSAAYMRLLTMGLLLLLVLRFAPRGLIPEVKR
;
A
#
# COMPACT_ATOMS: atom_id res chain seq x y z
N ALA A 1 -30.80 -11.86 -9.59
CA ALA A 1 -30.33 -12.79 -8.54
C ALA A 1 -28.80 -12.80 -8.37
N ARG A 2 -28.01 -13.06 -9.43
CA ARG A 2 -26.54 -13.20 -9.33
C ARG A 2 -25.80 -11.97 -8.76
N HIS A 3 -26.16 -10.76 -9.16
CA HIS A 3 -25.56 -9.53 -8.61
C HIS A 3 -25.84 -9.35 -7.12
N LEU A 4 -27.04 -9.71 -6.65
CA LEU A 4 -27.41 -9.65 -5.24
C LEU A 4 -26.59 -10.66 -4.41
N GLN A 5 -26.40 -11.89 -4.92
CA GLN A 5 -25.58 -12.90 -4.24
C GLN A 5 -24.12 -12.45 -4.12
N VAL A 6 -23.53 -11.90 -5.19
CA VAL A 6 -22.16 -11.37 -5.17
C VAL A 6 -22.04 -10.21 -4.18
N PHE A 7 -23.03 -9.32 -4.14
CA PHE A 7 -23.06 -8.22 -3.19
C PHE A 7 -23.11 -8.73 -1.75
N ILE A 8 -24.03 -9.64 -1.42
CA ILE A 8 -24.17 -10.22 -0.07
C ILE A 8 -22.88 -10.92 0.37
N LEU A 9 -22.28 -11.73 -0.51
CA LEU A 9 -21.02 -12.43 -0.20
C LEU A 9 -19.87 -11.43 0.02
N GLY A 10 -19.74 -10.41 -0.82
CA GLY A 10 -18.75 -9.35 -0.65
C GLY A 10 -18.91 -8.59 0.66
N SER A 11 -20.13 -8.16 0.98
CA SER A 11 -20.44 -7.46 2.22
C SER A 11 -20.19 -8.32 3.47
N ALA A 12 -20.50 -9.62 3.42
CA ALA A 12 -20.22 -10.54 4.51
C ALA A 12 -18.72 -10.66 4.79
N VAL A 13 -17.90 -10.83 3.74
CA VAL A 13 -16.43 -10.92 3.88
C VAL A 13 -15.84 -9.61 4.42
N VAL A 14 -16.25 -8.46 3.89
CA VAL A 14 -15.78 -7.15 4.38
C VAL A 14 -16.20 -6.91 5.83
N GLY A 15 -17.42 -7.30 6.21
CA GLY A 15 -17.91 -7.20 7.59
C GLY A 15 -17.08 -8.04 8.58
N ILE A 16 -16.77 -9.28 8.22
CA ILE A 16 -15.91 -10.16 9.03
C ILE A 16 -14.50 -9.58 9.14
N ALA A 17 -13.91 -9.12 8.04
CA ALA A 17 -12.59 -8.52 8.04
C ALA A 17 -12.52 -7.27 8.95
N GLY A 18 -13.56 -6.42 8.90
CA GLY A 18 -13.68 -5.27 9.80
C GLY A 18 -13.77 -5.67 11.27
N ALA A 19 -14.57 -6.69 11.60
CA ALA A 19 -14.67 -7.20 12.98
C ALA A 19 -13.35 -7.79 13.49
N MET A 20 -12.59 -8.47 12.62
CA MET A 20 -11.26 -8.97 12.97
C MET A 20 -10.27 -7.83 13.23
N LEU A 21 -10.27 -6.80 12.37
CA LEU A 21 -9.41 -5.63 12.52
C LEU A 21 -9.67 -4.90 13.85
N THR A 22 -10.94 -4.63 14.17
CA THR A 22 -11.29 -3.94 15.43
C THR A 22 -10.95 -4.78 16.67
N THR A 23 -11.07 -6.11 16.57
CA THR A 23 -10.68 -7.02 17.65
C THR A 23 -9.17 -7.03 17.86
N LEU A 24 -8.39 -6.97 16.77
CA LEU A 24 -6.93 -6.89 16.83
C LEU A 24 -6.44 -5.57 17.45
N ASP A 25 -7.04 -4.44 17.05
CA ASP A 25 -6.65 -3.12 17.51
C ASP A 25 -7.14 -2.81 18.94
N GLY A 26 -8.18 -3.51 19.42
CA GLY A 26 -8.75 -3.39 20.77
C GLY A 26 -9.46 -2.06 21.08
N GLN A 27 -9.34 -1.08 20.19
CA GLN A 27 -9.99 0.23 20.27
C GLN A 27 -10.35 0.75 18.89
N PHE A 28 -11.42 1.53 18.82
CA PHE A 28 -11.87 2.19 17.59
C PHE A 28 -11.85 3.70 17.79
N THR A 29 -10.79 4.37 17.35
CA THR A 29 -10.63 5.82 17.46
C THR A 29 -10.56 6.47 16.07
N PRO A 30 -11.32 7.55 15.80
CA PRO A 30 -11.33 8.19 14.48
C PRO A 30 -9.94 8.66 14.01
N THR A 31 -9.08 9.07 14.94
CA THR A 31 -7.72 9.54 14.65
C THR A 31 -6.78 8.44 14.13
N SER A 32 -7.08 7.16 14.38
CA SER A 32 -6.25 6.04 13.91
C SER A 32 -6.50 5.70 12.43
N TYR A 33 -7.65 6.10 11.88
CA TYR A 33 -8.03 5.82 10.50
C TYR A 33 -7.44 6.87 9.55
N GLN A 34 -6.17 6.68 9.18
CA GLN A 34 -5.51 7.51 8.18
C GLN A 34 -6.06 7.17 6.77
N PRO A 35 -6.72 8.11 6.07
CA PRO A 35 -7.32 7.85 4.75
C PRO A 35 -6.29 7.33 3.73
N LEU A 36 -5.04 7.80 3.84
CA LEU A 36 -3.96 7.34 2.98
C LEU A 36 -3.75 5.82 3.03
N ARG A 37 -3.89 5.20 4.21
CA ARG A 37 -3.71 3.75 4.42
C ARG A 37 -4.94 2.94 4.05
N PHE A 38 -6.12 3.41 4.46
CA PHE A 38 -7.34 2.59 4.43
C PHE A 38 -8.23 2.82 3.22
N THR A 39 -8.07 3.91 2.46
CA THR A 39 -8.89 4.17 1.27
C THR A 39 -8.02 4.42 0.04
N PHE A 40 -7.09 5.37 0.11
CA PHE A 40 -6.28 5.75 -1.04
C PHE A 40 -5.43 4.58 -1.56
N LEU A 41 -4.72 3.90 -0.66
CA LEU A 41 -3.87 2.76 -1.02
C LEU A 41 -4.68 1.62 -1.69
N ILE A 42 -5.89 1.35 -1.21
CA ILE A 42 -6.77 0.34 -1.80
C ILE A 42 -7.19 0.73 -3.22
N TRP A 43 -7.52 2.01 -3.47
CA TRP A 43 -7.76 2.49 -4.82
C TRP A 43 -6.55 2.32 -5.72
N VAL A 44 -5.37 2.63 -5.20
CA VAL A 44 -4.10 2.44 -5.92
C VAL A 44 -3.88 0.97 -6.27
N MET A 45 -4.16 0.03 -5.37
CA MET A 45 -4.11 -1.42 -5.65
C MET A 45 -4.97 -1.80 -6.87
N VAL A 46 -6.21 -1.33 -6.92
CA VAL A 46 -7.15 -1.65 -8.02
C VAL A 46 -6.73 -0.98 -9.33
N ILE A 47 -6.32 0.29 -9.28
CA ILE A 47 -5.87 1.04 -10.47
C ILE A 47 -4.63 0.39 -11.08
N ILE A 48 -3.65 0.04 -10.24
CA ILE A 48 -2.40 -0.60 -10.67
C ILE A 48 -2.67 -2.00 -11.21
N GLY A 49 -3.55 -2.75 -10.56
CA GLY A 49 -3.94 -4.07 -11.03
C GLY A 49 -4.65 -4.06 -12.39
N GLY A 50 -5.49 -3.04 -12.60
CA GLY A 50 -6.37 -2.91 -13.75
C GLY A 50 -7.82 -3.01 -13.29
N SER A 51 -8.55 -1.89 -13.32
CA SER A 51 -9.95 -1.82 -12.89
C SER A 51 -10.92 -2.63 -13.76
N GLY A 52 -10.50 -3.04 -14.96
CA GLY A 52 -11.27 -3.86 -15.89
C GLY A 52 -11.13 -5.37 -15.70
N ASN A 53 -10.31 -5.85 -14.74
CA ASN A 53 -10.11 -7.29 -14.50
C ASN A 53 -9.93 -7.63 -13.02
N ASN A 54 -10.73 -8.57 -12.51
CA ASN A 54 -10.64 -9.05 -11.12
C ASN A 54 -9.26 -9.65 -10.79
N LEU A 55 -8.66 -10.39 -11.72
CA LEU A 55 -7.32 -10.97 -11.51
C LEU A 55 -6.26 -9.87 -11.42
N GLY A 56 -6.42 -8.82 -12.23
CA GLY A 56 -5.61 -7.62 -12.19
C GLY A 56 -5.68 -6.97 -10.81
N ALA A 57 -6.89 -6.70 -10.31
CA ALA A 57 -7.09 -6.11 -8.99
C ALA A 57 -6.45 -6.92 -7.84
N VAL A 58 -6.52 -8.26 -7.88
CA VAL A 58 -5.87 -9.13 -6.89
C VAL A 58 -4.34 -9.01 -6.98
N LEU A 59 -3.78 -9.03 -8.19
CA LEU A 59 -2.34 -8.88 -8.39
C LEU A 59 -1.86 -7.48 -7.98
N GLY A 60 -2.61 -6.43 -8.30
CA GLY A 60 -2.32 -5.06 -7.85
C GLY A 60 -2.37 -4.92 -6.34
N GLY A 61 -3.32 -5.59 -5.68
CA GLY A 61 -3.37 -5.78 -4.23
C GLY A 61 -2.07 -6.34 -3.66
N PHE A 62 -1.64 -7.49 -4.20
CA PHE A 62 -0.43 -8.18 -3.76
C PHE A 62 0.84 -7.35 -3.99
N VAL A 63 0.98 -6.73 -5.16
CA VAL A 63 2.14 -5.89 -5.52
C VAL A 63 2.26 -4.70 -4.56
N ILE A 64 1.18 -3.95 -4.34
CA ILE A 64 1.25 -2.78 -3.46
C ILE A 64 1.45 -3.19 -2.01
N TRP A 65 0.80 -4.24 -1.56
CA TRP A 65 1.03 -4.77 -0.22
C TRP A 65 2.50 -5.16 0.00
N PHE A 66 3.11 -5.84 -0.98
CA PHE A 66 4.52 -6.22 -0.93
C PHE A 66 5.43 -4.99 -0.83
N PHE A 67 5.26 -4.01 -1.73
CA PHE A 67 6.05 -2.78 -1.70
C PHE A 67 5.78 -1.94 -0.44
N TRP A 68 4.59 -2.00 0.14
CA TRP A 68 4.26 -1.29 1.38
C TRP A 68 5.00 -1.83 2.60
N ILE A 69 5.19 -3.15 2.65
CA ILE A 69 5.96 -3.81 3.69
C ILE A 69 7.46 -3.57 3.45
N GLU A 70 7.94 -3.80 2.23
CA GLU A 70 9.37 -3.68 1.89
C GLU A 70 9.89 -2.24 1.85
N ALA A 71 9.03 -1.24 1.64
CA ALA A 71 9.42 0.16 1.61
C ALA A 71 10.13 0.64 2.89
N GLU A 72 9.74 0.11 4.05
CA GLU A 72 10.32 0.50 5.34
C GLU A 72 11.72 -0.11 5.55
N PRO A 73 11.92 -1.43 5.42
CA PRO A 73 13.25 -2.04 5.46
C PRO A 73 14.21 -1.50 4.39
N VAL A 74 13.74 -1.37 3.14
CA VAL A 74 14.58 -0.86 2.04
C VAL A 74 14.95 0.60 2.27
N GLY A 75 14.03 1.40 2.81
CA GLY A 75 14.29 2.79 3.18
C GLY A 75 15.36 2.92 4.26
N LEU A 76 15.25 2.12 5.32
CA LEU A 76 16.25 2.06 6.39
C LEU A 76 17.61 1.62 5.84
N TRP A 77 17.64 0.54 5.06
CA TRP A 77 18.88 0.03 4.46
C TRP A 77 19.56 1.06 3.55
N LEU A 78 18.81 1.81 2.73
CA LEU A 78 19.35 2.88 1.90
C LEU A 78 19.97 4.01 2.73
N ILE A 79 19.29 4.43 3.80
CA ILE A 79 19.77 5.49 4.68
C ILE A 79 21.04 5.03 5.42
N GLU A 80 21.08 3.77 5.88
CA GLU A 80 22.26 3.18 6.49
C GLU A 80 23.43 3.09 5.51
N LEU A 81 23.18 2.71 4.25
CA LEU A 81 24.20 2.67 3.21
C LEU A 81 24.79 4.06 2.95
N ILE A 82 23.94 5.09 2.82
CA ILE A 82 24.36 6.48 2.56
C ILE A 82 25.08 7.06 3.79
N THR A 83 24.65 6.72 5.01
CA THR A 83 25.25 7.20 6.26
C THR A 83 26.40 6.32 6.78
N SER A 84 26.77 5.26 6.04
CA SER A 84 27.83 4.31 6.43
C SER A 84 29.20 4.97 6.60
N GLY A 85 29.49 6.04 5.84
CA GLY A 85 30.71 6.83 5.96
C GLY A 85 30.67 7.93 7.04
N MET A 86 29.57 8.09 7.77
CA MET A 86 29.38 9.17 8.75
C MET A 86 29.63 8.69 10.18
N ALA A 87 30.30 9.53 10.98
CA ALA A 87 30.50 9.28 12.41
C ALA A 87 29.17 9.06 13.14
N GLN A 88 29.12 8.07 14.04
CA GLN A 88 27.91 7.65 14.76
C GLN A 88 27.26 8.77 15.59
N ASN A 89 28.02 9.79 15.99
CA ASN A 89 27.55 10.92 16.78
C ASN A 89 27.13 12.14 15.94
N SER A 90 27.06 12.02 14.62
CA SER A 90 26.63 13.15 13.77
C SER A 90 25.12 13.39 13.94
N PRO A 91 24.69 14.59 14.33
CA PRO A 91 23.25 14.92 14.43
C PRO A 91 22.53 14.76 13.09
N LEU A 92 23.26 14.86 11.98
CA LEU A 92 22.73 14.69 10.63
C LEU A 92 22.35 13.23 10.33
N ARG A 93 23.11 12.25 10.85
CA ARG A 93 22.80 10.82 10.72
C ARG A 93 21.57 10.44 11.53
N ALA A 94 21.44 10.96 12.75
CA ALA A 94 20.26 10.74 13.58
C ALA A 94 18.99 11.29 12.91
N HIS A 95 19.06 12.50 12.34
CA HIS A 95 17.95 13.09 11.60
C HIS A 95 17.57 12.31 10.34
N LEU A 96 18.55 11.78 9.61
CA LEU A 96 18.30 10.94 8.43
C LEU A 96 17.65 9.61 8.79
N LEU A 97 18.07 8.97 9.87
CA LEU A 97 17.45 7.73 10.35
C LEU A 97 16.02 7.96 10.85
N ASP A 98 15.76 9.06 11.54
CA ASP A 98 14.40 9.43 11.96
C ASP A 98 13.50 9.74 10.74
N SER A 99 14.09 10.26 9.66
CA SER A 99 13.39 10.49 8.39
C SER A 99 13.02 9.21 7.63
N ALA A 100 13.53 8.03 8.04
CA ALA A 100 13.23 6.76 7.39
C ALA A 100 11.74 6.40 7.41
N ALA A 101 11.00 6.86 8.44
CA ALA A 101 9.56 6.63 8.54
C ALA A 101 8.78 7.24 7.35
N TYR A 102 9.29 8.32 6.75
CA TYR A 102 8.69 8.96 5.58
C TYR A 102 8.97 8.22 4.28
N MET A 103 9.87 7.22 4.27
CA MET A 103 10.25 6.49 3.07
C MET A 103 9.11 5.63 2.52
N ARG A 104 8.18 5.22 3.39
CA ARG A 104 6.93 4.57 3.00
C ARG A 104 6.03 5.47 2.13
N LEU A 105 5.98 6.77 2.43
CA LEU A 105 5.18 7.71 1.62
C LEU A 105 5.85 8.00 0.27
N LEU A 106 7.18 8.18 0.29
CA LEU A 106 7.97 8.43 -0.92
C LEU A 106 7.90 7.27 -1.91
N THR A 107 8.10 6.04 -1.42
CA THR A 107 8.00 4.82 -2.23
C THR A 107 6.61 4.65 -2.83
N MET A 108 5.55 4.91 -2.07
CA MET A 108 4.17 4.86 -2.58
C MET A 108 3.91 5.89 -3.67
N GLY A 109 4.34 7.14 -3.47
CA GLY A 109 4.22 8.19 -4.48
C GLY A 109 4.99 7.85 -5.76
N LEU A 110 6.23 7.38 -5.60
CA LEU A 110 7.06 6.96 -6.73
C LEU A 110 6.45 5.77 -7.48
N LEU A 111 5.97 4.75 -6.77
CA LEU A 111 5.37 3.56 -7.36
C LEU A 111 4.11 3.95 -8.15
N LEU A 112 3.27 4.81 -7.59
CA LEU A 112 2.09 5.33 -8.29
C LEU A 112 2.49 6.06 -9.58
N LEU A 113 3.48 6.95 -9.53
CA LEU A 113 3.97 7.66 -10.71
C LEU A 113 4.53 6.70 -11.75
N LEU A 114 5.33 5.71 -11.35
CA LEU A 114 5.89 4.70 -12.24
C LEU A 114 4.80 3.86 -12.92
N VAL A 115 3.82 3.38 -12.16
CA VAL A 115 2.75 2.58 -12.75
C VAL A 115 1.89 3.41 -13.69
N LEU A 116 1.49 4.62 -13.29
CA LEU A 116 0.74 5.50 -14.18
C LEU A 116 1.54 5.89 -15.44
N ARG A 117 2.88 5.97 -15.33
CA ARG A 117 3.77 6.27 -16.45
C ARG A 117 3.96 5.10 -17.41
N PHE A 118 4.19 3.89 -16.90
CA PHE A 118 4.60 2.74 -17.69
C PHE A 118 3.46 1.75 -18.00
N ALA A 119 2.45 1.68 -17.14
CA ALA A 119 1.30 0.78 -17.26
C ALA A 119 -0.04 1.52 -17.03
N PRO A 120 -0.41 2.49 -17.89
CA PRO A 120 -1.62 3.31 -17.70
C PRO A 120 -2.93 2.52 -17.80
N ARG A 121 -2.89 1.28 -18.28
CA ARG A 121 -4.05 0.36 -18.33
C ARG A 121 -4.06 -0.68 -17.19
N GLY A 122 -3.15 -0.54 -16.22
CA GLY A 122 -2.89 -1.54 -15.19
C GLY A 122 -1.89 -2.62 -15.66
N LEU A 123 -1.41 -3.41 -14.70
CA LEU A 123 -0.43 -4.48 -14.92
C LEU A 123 -0.99 -5.63 -15.77
N ILE A 124 -2.29 -5.93 -15.62
CA ILE A 124 -2.98 -6.91 -16.47
C ILE A 124 -4.14 -6.19 -17.17
N PRO A 125 -3.93 -5.73 -18.42
CA PRO A 125 -4.98 -5.08 -19.18
C PRO A 125 -6.12 -6.06 -19.48
N GLU A 126 -7.34 -5.52 -19.52
CA GLU A 126 -8.52 -6.28 -19.93
C GLU A 126 -8.37 -6.78 -21.38
N VAL A 127 -8.62 -8.07 -21.60
CA VAL A 127 -8.70 -8.64 -22.95
C VAL A 127 -10.02 -8.18 -23.56
N LYS A 128 -9.97 -7.18 -24.45
CA LYS A 128 -11.14 -6.76 -25.23
C LYS A 128 -11.66 -7.96 -26.01
N ARG A 129 -12.89 -8.38 -25.71
CA ARG A 129 -13.60 -9.44 -26.41
C ARG A 129 -14.39 -8.86 -27.57
#